data_AF-A0AAE2XYW5-F1
#
_entry.id   AF-A0AAE2XYW5-F1
#
_cell.length_a   1.000
_cell.length_b   1.000
_cell.length_c   1.000
_cell.angle_alpha   90.00
_cell.angle_beta   90.00
_cell.angle_gamma   90.00
#
_symmetry.space_group_name_H-M   'P 1'
#
loop_
_entity.id
_entity.type
_entity.pdbx_description
1 polymer ?
#
loop_
_entity_poly.entity_id
_entity_poly.type
_entity_poly.pdbx_seq_one_letter_code
_entity_poly.pdbx_strand_id
1 'polypeptide(L)'
;MGVANISQLYDDVRSLLVALFRIAWDIGRLHYGLGREAVKDLEEYTFDSFRALISMTNQSVSTFVSFFENFLKGMIAAYDFLCELFKIVRVRDIEAVILRKVDLMSIVNPSEIDAGLLKFQLKTALEFSLPKVLEISNSLYNTFGNLSDSAKFIQSPVIQNFKTISENLNTQATNLVKELYSTSEKLFREEDRSKCVNLLIEILQKAIDFAHTVWLALKDTPLFTKDLVEYTIDEINQIAERFSQIKRDINIIVKCREKIYEHAINCFMVILKALWSSEKIADEKVFKIMQMFFQTENHHVDVSELIPLKIPFKDLAFAVALSRKEFDLSKTATKRVMEVIESLHLAAEWLQSPVLQLLYESIRKRLELKEKLDEKMLKILLKLQEILKI
;
A
#
# COMPACT_ATOMS: atom_id res chain seq x y z
N MET A 1 -10.84 -34.49 46.38
CA MET A 1 -11.80 -34.65 45.26
C MET A 1 -11.97 -36.14 45.02
N GLY A 2 -13.19 -36.66 44.97
CA GLY A 2 -13.42 -38.09 44.66
C GLY A 2 -13.00 -38.43 43.23
N VAL A 3 -12.72 -39.71 42.96
CA VAL A 3 -12.26 -40.22 41.65
C VAL A 3 -13.23 -39.83 40.50
N ALA A 4 -14.54 -39.81 40.77
CA ALA A 4 -15.56 -39.37 39.81
C ALA A 4 -15.43 -37.89 39.40
N ASN A 5 -15.04 -37.01 40.32
CA ASN A 5 -14.83 -35.58 40.03
C ASN A 5 -13.55 -35.32 39.24
N ILE A 6 -12.54 -36.21 39.35
CA ILE A 6 -11.30 -36.11 38.58
C ILE A 6 -11.54 -36.59 37.14
N SER A 7 -12.26 -37.69 36.95
CA SER A 7 -12.61 -38.17 35.60
C SER A 7 -13.42 -37.13 34.83
N GLN A 8 -14.46 -36.56 35.46
CA GLN A 8 -15.29 -35.51 34.84
C GLN A 8 -14.45 -34.28 34.45
N LEU A 9 -13.54 -33.84 35.33
CA LEU A 9 -12.63 -32.72 35.05
C LEU A 9 -11.74 -32.99 33.82
N TYR A 10 -11.22 -34.21 33.70
CA TYR A 10 -10.41 -34.62 32.55
C TYR A 10 -11.23 -34.57 31.24
N ASP A 11 -12.46 -35.09 31.28
CA ASP A 11 -13.34 -35.12 30.10
C ASP A 11 -13.76 -33.72 29.67
N ASP A 12 -14.10 -32.84 30.63
CA ASP A 12 -14.47 -31.45 30.37
C ASP A 12 -13.30 -30.65 29.75
N VAL A 13 -12.09 -30.76 30.32
CA VAL A 13 -10.90 -30.08 29.78
C VAL A 13 -10.53 -30.63 28.40
N ARG A 14 -10.58 -31.95 28.21
CA ARG A 14 -10.31 -32.57 26.92
C ARG A 14 -11.30 -32.09 25.85
N SER A 15 -12.59 -32.08 26.16
CA SER A 15 -13.64 -31.61 25.24
C SER A 15 -13.41 -30.16 24.82
N LEU A 16 -13.07 -29.29 25.77
CA LEU A 16 -12.75 -27.88 25.49
C LEU A 16 -11.47 -27.73 24.64
N LEU A 17 -10.43 -28.53 24.89
CA LEU A 17 -9.21 -28.53 24.08
C LEU A 17 -9.47 -29.01 22.65
N VAL A 18 -10.30 -30.04 22.45
CA VAL A 18 -10.70 -30.49 21.11
C VAL A 18 -11.41 -29.36 20.37
N ALA A 19 -12.37 -28.70 21.03
CA ALA A 19 -13.09 -27.58 20.45
C ALA A 19 -12.16 -26.41 20.11
N LEU A 20 -11.19 -26.10 21.00
CA LEU A 20 -10.20 -25.06 20.78
C LEU A 20 -9.32 -25.35 19.57
N PHE A 21 -8.74 -26.56 19.48
CA PHE A 21 -7.89 -26.94 18.36
C PHE A 21 -8.66 -27.05 17.04
N ARG A 22 -9.95 -27.36 17.09
CA ARG A 22 -10.80 -27.31 15.89
C ARG A 22 -11.01 -25.89 15.38
N ILE A 23 -11.25 -24.93 16.28
CA ILE A 23 -11.34 -23.52 15.91
C ILE A 23 -9.98 -23.02 15.41
N ALA A 24 -8.89 -23.41 16.06
CA ALA A 24 -7.53 -23.13 15.62
C ALA A 24 -7.28 -23.56 14.18
N TRP A 25 -7.71 -24.79 13.89
CA TRP A 25 -7.62 -25.38 12.58
C TRP A 25 -8.42 -24.61 11.53
N ASP A 26 -9.66 -24.23 11.86
CA ASP A 26 -10.51 -23.43 10.96
C ASP A 26 -9.91 -22.03 10.71
N ILE A 27 -9.35 -21.39 11.74
CA ILE A 27 -8.64 -20.10 11.61
C ILE A 27 -7.39 -20.27 10.73
N GLY A 28 -6.59 -21.31 10.96
CA GLY A 28 -5.43 -21.63 10.14
C GLY A 28 -5.81 -21.77 8.67
N ARG A 29 -6.80 -22.61 8.36
CA ARG A 29 -7.33 -22.79 6.99
C ARG A 29 -7.75 -21.48 6.32
N LEU A 30 -8.41 -20.59 7.05
CA LEU A 30 -8.80 -19.28 6.54
C LEU A 30 -7.59 -18.40 6.20
N HIS A 31 -6.49 -18.49 6.95
CA HIS A 31 -5.29 -17.68 6.72
C HIS A 31 -4.43 -18.23 5.58
N TYR A 32 -4.26 -19.54 5.49
CA TYR A 32 -3.48 -20.18 4.42
C TYR A 32 -4.22 -20.27 3.08
N GLY A 33 -5.52 -19.96 3.03
CA GLY A 33 -6.28 -20.07 1.78
C GLY A 33 -6.31 -21.50 1.25
N LEU A 34 -6.33 -22.50 2.15
CA LEU A 34 -6.39 -23.92 1.84
C LEU A 34 -7.75 -24.28 1.22
N GLY A 35 -7.96 -23.87 -0.03
CA GLY A 35 -8.96 -24.41 -0.94
C GLY A 35 -8.41 -25.61 -1.70
N ARG A 36 -9.29 -26.44 -2.28
CA ARG A 36 -8.96 -27.72 -2.94
C ARG A 36 -7.84 -27.65 -4.01
N GLU A 37 -7.59 -26.48 -4.60
CA GLU A 37 -6.60 -26.31 -5.67
C GLU A 37 -5.21 -25.86 -5.18
N ALA A 38 -5.08 -25.29 -3.98
CA ALA A 38 -3.79 -24.90 -3.39
C ALA A 38 -3.01 -26.09 -2.78
N VAL A 39 -3.59 -27.29 -2.84
CA VAL A 39 -3.22 -28.50 -2.08
C VAL A 39 -1.99 -29.21 -2.64
N LYS A 40 -1.63 -29.01 -3.91
CA LYS A 40 -0.53 -29.73 -4.58
C LYS A 40 0.87 -29.13 -4.38
N ASP A 41 0.97 -27.85 -4.01
CA ASP A 41 2.27 -27.14 -3.93
C ASP A 41 2.76 -26.95 -2.47
N LEU A 42 2.05 -27.52 -1.49
CA LEU A 42 2.23 -27.20 -0.06
C LEU A 42 3.45 -27.82 0.63
N GLU A 43 4.24 -28.66 -0.05
CA GLU A 43 5.57 -29.04 0.45
C GLU A 43 6.55 -27.84 0.50
N GLU A 44 6.24 -26.74 -0.21
CA GLU A 44 7.04 -25.50 -0.24
C GLU A 44 6.37 -24.27 0.41
N TYR A 45 5.12 -24.38 0.92
CA TYR A 45 4.40 -23.25 1.52
C TYR A 45 4.56 -23.18 3.04
N THR A 46 5.69 -22.62 3.49
CA THR A 46 5.92 -22.24 4.89
C THR A 46 5.32 -20.86 5.19
N PHE A 47 5.34 -20.45 6.47
CA PHE A 47 5.11 -19.06 6.88
C PHE A 47 5.91 -18.05 6.04
N ASP A 48 7.09 -18.45 5.56
CA ASP A 48 7.95 -17.61 4.73
C ASP A 48 7.35 -17.36 3.34
N SER A 49 6.63 -18.32 2.76
CA SER A 49 5.93 -18.17 1.47
C SER A 49 4.73 -17.22 1.61
N PHE A 50 3.99 -17.28 2.73
CA PHE A 50 2.94 -16.31 3.05
C PHE A 50 3.51 -14.90 3.29
N ARG A 51 4.61 -14.80 4.04
CA ARG A 51 5.33 -13.54 4.26
C ARG A 51 5.88 -12.98 2.94
N ALA A 52 6.40 -13.82 2.06
CA ALA A 52 6.87 -13.42 0.74
C ALA A 52 5.73 -12.88 -0.12
N LEU A 53 4.57 -13.54 -0.14
CA LEU A 53 3.39 -13.05 -0.87
C LEU A 53 2.87 -11.72 -0.32
N ILE A 54 2.79 -11.58 1.00
CA ILE A 54 2.43 -10.31 1.66
C ILE A 54 3.45 -9.23 1.33
N SER A 55 4.75 -9.55 1.39
CA SER A 55 5.84 -8.62 1.10
C SER A 55 5.81 -8.16 -0.35
N MET A 56 5.64 -9.07 -1.32
CA MET A 56 5.53 -8.74 -2.74
C MET A 56 4.31 -7.86 -3.05
N THR A 57 3.17 -8.17 -2.42
CA THR A 57 1.96 -7.36 -2.53
C THR A 57 2.19 -5.96 -1.96
N ASN A 58 2.78 -5.87 -0.77
CA ASN A 58 3.09 -4.59 -0.14
C ASN A 58 4.07 -3.76 -0.97
N GLN A 59 5.14 -4.41 -1.45
CA GLN A 59 6.15 -3.76 -2.27
C GLN A 59 5.53 -3.22 -3.56
N SER A 60 4.69 -4.01 -4.23
CA SER A 60 4.05 -3.60 -5.48
C SER A 60 3.14 -2.38 -5.25
N VAL A 61 2.30 -2.44 -4.21
CA VAL A 61 1.35 -1.37 -3.91
C VAL A 61 2.05 -0.11 -3.39
N SER A 62 3.04 -0.28 -2.53
CA SER A 62 3.86 0.84 -2.01
C SER A 62 4.64 1.53 -3.13
N THR A 63 5.20 0.75 -4.08
CA THR A 63 5.91 1.28 -5.25
C THR A 63 4.98 2.08 -6.13
N PHE A 64 3.78 1.57 -6.40
CA PHE A 64 2.75 2.30 -7.12
C PHE A 64 2.39 3.62 -6.42
N VAL A 65 1.98 3.56 -5.16
CA VAL A 65 1.53 4.75 -4.44
C VAL A 65 2.65 5.80 -4.34
N SER A 66 3.90 5.37 -4.16
CA SER A 66 5.06 6.27 -4.12
C SER A 66 5.32 6.95 -5.47
N PHE A 67 5.15 6.22 -6.58
CA PHE A 67 5.24 6.81 -7.91
C PHE A 67 4.19 7.89 -8.12
N PHE A 68 2.93 7.63 -7.74
CA PHE A 68 1.85 8.60 -7.86
C PHE A 68 2.04 9.84 -7.01
N GLU A 69 2.45 9.65 -5.76
CA GLU A 69 2.79 10.74 -4.87
C GLU A 69 3.90 11.62 -5.47
N ASN A 70 4.97 11.00 -5.98
CA ASN A 70 6.05 11.72 -6.64
C ASN A 70 5.59 12.43 -7.93
N PHE A 71 4.63 11.85 -8.64
CA PHE A 71 4.11 12.40 -9.88
C PHE A 71 3.36 13.71 -9.61
N LEU A 72 2.45 13.68 -8.63
CA LEU A 72 1.70 14.87 -8.21
C LEU A 72 2.62 15.96 -7.66
N LYS A 73 3.61 15.58 -6.84
CA LYS A 73 4.66 16.51 -6.37
C LYS A 73 5.43 17.14 -7.52
N GLY A 74 5.72 16.38 -8.58
CA GLY A 74 6.37 16.86 -9.79
C GLY A 74 5.52 17.89 -10.53
N MET A 75 4.20 17.64 -10.65
CA MET A 75 3.26 18.58 -11.24
C MET A 75 3.21 19.90 -10.47
N ILE A 76 3.13 19.83 -9.13
CA ILE A 76 3.13 21.02 -8.26
C ILE A 76 4.43 21.81 -8.43
N ALA A 77 5.59 21.16 -8.35
CA ALA A 77 6.87 21.83 -8.50
C ALA A 77 7.04 22.48 -9.89
N ALA A 78 6.56 21.81 -10.95
CA ALA A 78 6.57 22.36 -12.30
C ALA A 78 5.64 23.57 -12.44
N TYR A 79 4.46 23.52 -11.81
CA TYR A 79 3.53 24.64 -11.76
C TYR A 79 4.12 25.85 -11.01
N ASP A 80 4.74 25.62 -9.86
CA ASP A 80 5.42 26.68 -9.09
C ASP A 80 6.53 27.33 -9.92
N PHE A 81 7.34 26.52 -10.60
CA PHE A 81 8.37 27.01 -11.51
C PHE A 81 7.78 27.86 -12.64
N LEU A 82 6.71 27.39 -13.28
CA LEU A 82 5.99 28.16 -14.32
C LEU A 82 5.47 29.49 -13.78
N CYS A 83 4.90 29.50 -12.57
CA CYS A 83 4.43 30.72 -11.94
C CYS A 83 5.56 31.73 -11.72
N GLU A 84 6.73 31.28 -11.30
CA GLU A 84 7.91 32.14 -11.19
C GLU A 84 8.29 32.74 -12.55
N LEU A 85 8.25 31.97 -13.63
CA LEU A 85 8.52 32.49 -14.97
C LEU A 85 7.46 33.51 -15.44
N PHE A 86 6.17 33.28 -15.18
CA PHE A 86 5.11 34.23 -15.52
C PHE A 86 5.21 35.55 -14.75
N LYS A 87 5.65 35.51 -13.49
CA LYS A 87 5.88 36.72 -12.68
C LYS A 87 6.93 37.64 -13.32
N ILE A 88 7.94 37.07 -13.97
CA ILE A 88 9.00 37.84 -14.66
C ILE A 88 8.40 38.70 -15.78
N VAL A 89 7.45 38.16 -16.53
CA VAL A 89 6.73 38.86 -17.61
C VAL A 89 5.47 39.58 -17.13
N ARG A 90 5.29 39.71 -15.80
CA ARG A 90 4.18 40.42 -15.13
C ARG A 90 2.78 39.89 -15.45
N VAL A 91 2.66 38.62 -15.81
CA VAL A 91 1.35 37.97 -16.01
C VAL A 91 0.73 37.68 -14.65
N ARG A 92 -0.49 38.19 -14.42
CA ARG A 92 -1.25 37.99 -13.17
C ARG A 92 -2.25 36.85 -13.26
N ASP A 93 -2.96 36.75 -14.39
CA ASP A 93 -3.94 35.70 -14.64
C ASP A 93 -3.28 34.50 -15.33
N ILE A 94 -2.43 33.80 -14.57
CA ILE A 94 -1.64 32.66 -15.05
C ILE A 94 -2.56 31.52 -15.47
N GLU A 95 -3.65 31.32 -14.74
CA GLU A 95 -4.63 30.29 -15.03
C GLU A 95 -5.25 30.50 -16.42
N ALA A 96 -5.77 31.70 -16.73
CA ALA A 96 -6.35 31.95 -18.04
C ALA A 96 -5.37 31.74 -19.20
N VAL A 97 -4.09 31.99 -18.99
CA VAL A 97 -3.04 31.78 -20.00
C VAL A 97 -2.74 30.29 -20.20
N ILE A 98 -2.55 29.53 -19.11
CA ILE A 98 -2.31 28.08 -19.19
C ILE A 98 -3.51 27.38 -19.85
N LEU A 99 -4.73 27.86 -19.57
CA LEU A 99 -5.96 27.37 -20.16
C LEU A 99 -6.19 27.86 -21.60
N ARG A 100 -5.28 28.65 -22.17
CA ARG A 100 -5.40 29.28 -23.49
C ARG A 100 -6.70 30.08 -23.68
N LYS A 101 -7.28 30.57 -22.58
CA LYS A 101 -8.40 31.54 -22.60
C LYS A 101 -7.90 32.93 -23.00
N VAL A 102 -6.63 33.20 -22.70
CA VAL A 102 -5.94 34.45 -23.00
C VAL A 102 -4.62 34.14 -23.69
N ASP A 103 -4.34 34.85 -24.77
CA ASP A 103 -3.07 34.75 -25.49
C ASP A 103 -1.95 35.46 -24.72
N LEU A 104 -0.85 34.77 -24.45
CA LEU A 104 0.28 35.29 -23.68
C LEU A 104 0.89 36.53 -24.34
N MET A 105 1.02 36.53 -25.67
CA MET A 105 1.57 37.66 -26.42
C MET A 105 0.68 38.91 -26.31
N SER A 106 -0.63 38.74 -26.14
CA SER A 106 -1.58 39.84 -26.04
C SER A 106 -1.55 40.60 -24.71
N ILE A 107 -1.01 39.99 -23.64
CA ILE A 107 -1.02 40.55 -22.28
C ILE A 107 0.35 40.97 -21.77
N VAL A 108 1.44 40.51 -22.40
CA VAL A 108 2.79 40.92 -22.03
C VAL A 108 3.13 42.20 -22.78
N ASN A 109 3.45 43.26 -22.04
CA ASN A 109 3.99 44.49 -22.60
C ASN A 109 5.52 44.53 -22.43
N PRO A 110 6.32 44.28 -23.48
CA PRO A 110 7.78 44.32 -23.37
C PRO A 110 8.32 45.67 -22.90
N SER A 111 7.55 46.74 -23.10
CA SER A 111 7.98 48.09 -22.73
C SER A 111 7.98 48.38 -21.23
N GLU A 112 7.27 47.56 -20.45
CA GLU A 112 7.13 47.72 -18.99
C GLU A 112 8.09 46.83 -18.19
N ILE A 113 8.84 45.97 -18.87
CA ILE A 113 9.70 44.97 -18.24
C ILE A 113 11.16 45.43 -18.31
N ASP A 114 11.82 45.51 -17.15
CA ASP A 114 13.25 45.80 -17.10
C ASP A 114 14.06 44.55 -17.49
N ALA A 115 14.94 44.68 -18.49
CA ALA A 115 15.72 43.54 -19.00
C ALA A 115 16.74 43.01 -17.98
N GLY A 116 17.32 43.89 -17.14
CA GLY A 116 18.26 43.48 -16.10
C GLY A 116 17.56 42.71 -14.98
N LEU A 117 16.41 43.21 -14.53
CA LEU A 117 15.57 42.52 -13.56
C LEU A 117 15.06 41.18 -14.09
N LEU A 118 14.61 41.13 -15.35
CA LEU A 118 14.19 39.90 -16.01
C LEU A 118 15.31 38.86 -16.01
N LYS A 119 16.53 39.24 -16.41
CA LYS A 119 17.70 38.34 -16.39
C LYS A 119 18.01 37.86 -14.98
N PHE A 120 17.99 38.75 -14.00
CA PHE A 120 18.23 38.40 -12.61
C PHE A 120 17.20 37.39 -12.09
N GLN A 121 15.91 37.64 -12.32
CA GLN A 121 14.84 36.76 -11.87
C GLN A 121 14.86 35.41 -12.60
N LEU A 122 15.12 35.40 -13.91
CA LEU A 122 15.27 34.16 -14.67
C LEU A 122 16.44 33.34 -14.13
N LYS A 123 17.60 33.95 -13.91
CA LYS A 123 18.76 33.29 -13.30
C LYS A 123 18.40 32.69 -11.94
N THR A 124 17.70 33.45 -11.10
CA THR A 124 17.22 32.98 -9.79
C THR A 124 16.29 31.76 -9.93
N ALA A 125 15.33 31.80 -10.85
CA ALA A 125 14.42 30.68 -11.08
C ALA A 125 15.16 29.42 -11.57
N LEU A 126 16.15 29.59 -12.46
CA LEU A 126 16.97 28.48 -12.96
C LEU A 126 17.90 27.89 -11.91
N GLU A 127 18.41 28.70 -10.98
CA GLU A 127 19.33 28.26 -9.91
C GLU A 127 18.61 27.65 -8.70
N PHE A 128 17.40 28.12 -8.36
CA PHE A 128 16.74 27.74 -7.11
C PHE A 128 15.42 26.96 -7.28
N SER A 129 14.70 27.16 -8.37
CA SER A 129 13.40 26.52 -8.60
C SER A 129 13.50 25.32 -9.55
N LEU A 130 14.19 25.47 -10.69
CA LEU A 130 14.36 24.39 -11.67
C LEU A 130 15.02 23.12 -11.09
N PRO A 131 16.05 23.18 -10.22
CA PRO A 131 16.65 21.98 -9.66
C PRO A 131 15.67 21.10 -8.88
N LYS A 132 14.66 21.71 -8.21
CA LYS A 132 13.61 20.96 -7.50
C LYS A 132 12.75 20.16 -8.47
N VAL A 133 12.41 20.74 -9.62
CA VAL A 133 11.66 20.06 -10.69
C VAL A 133 12.49 18.89 -11.24
N LEU A 134 13.78 19.11 -11.50
CA LEU A 134 14.68 18.09 -12.03
C LEU A 134 14.91 16.94 -11.05
N GLU A 135 15.06 17.24 -9.75
CA GLU A 135 15.19 16.23 -8.70
C GLU A 135 13.98 15.30 -8.64
N ILE A 136 12.77 15.87 -8.66
CA ILE A 136 11.53 15.08 -8.65
C ILE A 136 11.39 14.27 -9.94
N SER A 137 11.71 14.86 -11.09
CA SER A 137 11.69 14.16 -12.38
C SER A 137 12.64 12.96 -12.42
N ASN A 138 13.86 13.11 -11.88
CA ASN A 138 14.81 12.02 -11.77
C ASN A 138 14.34 10.92 -10.80
N SER A 139 13.74 11.33 -9.68
CA SER A 139 13.14 10.40 -8.71
C SER A 139 11.99 9.60 -9.32
N LEU A 140 11.15 10.26 -10.12
CA LEU A 140 10.08 9.63 -10.90
C LEU A 140 10.64 8.58 -11.87
N TYR A 141 11.64 8.95 -12.67
CA TYR A 141 12.30 8.04 -13.61
C TYR A 141 12.91 6.81 -12.92
N ASN A 142 13.56 6.99 -11.76
CA ASN A 142 14.12 5.88 -11.00
C ASN A 142 13.05 4.96 -10.41
N THR A 143 11.95 5.54 -9.92
CA THR A 143 10.82 4.77 -9.37
C THR A 143 10.08 4.00 -10.46
N PHE A 144 10.07 4.56 -11.68
CA PHE A 144 9.42 4.00 -12.85
C PHE A 144 9.98 2.63 -13.29
N GLY A 145 11.30 2.43 -13.16
CA GLY A 145 11.93 1.13 -13.42
C GLY A 145 11.33 0.00 -12.56
N ASN A 146 11.07 0.29 -11.28
CA ASN A 146 10.48 -0.64 -10.32
C ASN A 146 8.96 -0.82 -10.49
N LEU A 147 8.32 0.11 -11.22
CA LEU A 147 6.89 0.07 -11.51
C LEU A 147 6.53 -1.08 -12.45
N SER A 148 7.42 -1.45 -13.39
CA SER A 148 7.13 -2.49 -14.39
C SER A 148 6.91 -3.88 -13.78
N ASP A 149 7.71 -4.23 -12.76
CA ASP A 149 7.55 -5.51 -12.06
C ASP A 149 6.31 -5.49 -11.16
N SER A 150 6.05 -4.35 -10.51
CA SER A 150 4.83 -4.12 -9.72
C SER A 150 3.56 -4.16 -10.58
N ALA A 151 3.63 -3.64 -11.80
CA ALA A 151 2.52 -3.57 -12.75
C ALA A 151 2.10 -4.96 -13.25
N LYS A 152 3.06 -5.86 -13.46
CA LYS A 152 2.79 -7.27 -13.81
C LYS A 152 2.02 -7.98 -12.69
N PHE A 153 2.38 -7.68 -11.44
CA PHE A 153 1.74 -8.30 -10.27
C PHE A 153 0.35 -7.71 -10.00
N ILE A 154 0.20 -6.39 -10.03
CA ILE A 154 -1.06 -5.69 -9.74
C ILE A 154 -2.05 -5.81 -10.91
N GLN A 155 -1.58 -6.11 -12.13
CA GLN A 155 -2.39 -6.19 -13.35
C GLN A 155 -3.29 -4.97 -13.55
N SER A 156 -2.76 -3.78 -13.28
CA SER A 156 -3.50 -2.53 -13.44
C SER A 156 -3.33 -1.98 -14.86
N PRO A 157 -4.43 -1.77 -15.61
CA PRO A 157 -4.36 -1.10 -16.91
C PRO A 157 -3.95 0.38 -16.76
N VAL A 158 -4.31 1.01 -15.64
CA VAL A 158 -3.94 2.39 -15.30
C VAL A 158 -2.41 2.52 -15.21
N ILE A 159 -1.73 1.59 -14.53
CA ILE A 159 -0.25 1.61 -14.44
C ILE A 159 0.39 1.49 -15.82
N GLN A 160 -0.11 0.59 -16.67
CA GLN A 160 0.44 0.41 -18.01
C GLN A 160 0.23 1.66 -18.88
N ASN A 161 -0.94 2.30 -18.78
CA ASN A 161 -1.20 3.55 -19.49
C ASN A 161 -0.26 4.66 -19.02
N PHE A 162 -0.11 4.84 -17.70
CA PHE A 162 0.85 5.79 -17.13
C PHE A 162 2.28 5.52 -17.55
N LYS A 163 2.63 4.26 -17.78
CA LYS A 163 3.95 3.90 -18.29
C LYS A 163 4.18 4.55 -19.65
N THR A 164 3.32 4.25 -20.61
CA THR A 164 3.41 4.81 -21.95
C THR A 164 3.36 6.34 -21.95
N ILE A 165 2.49 6.92 -21.15
CA ILE A 165 2.38 8.39 -20.98
C ILE A 165 3.71 8.97 -20.45
N SER A 166 4.25 8.40 -19.38
CA SER A 166 5.46 8.94 -18.74
C SER A 166 6.69 8.83 -19.62
N GLU A 167 6.85 7.73 -20.38
CA GLU A 167 7.94 7.57 -21.35
C GLU A 167 7.88 8.65 -22.43
N ASN A 168 6.68 8.90 -22.99
CA ASN A 168 6.47 9.92 -24.00
C ASN A 168 6.70 11.34 -23.46
N LEU A 169 6.21 11.62 -22.24
CA LEU A 169 6.38 12.92 -21.59
C LEU A 169 7.84 13.18 -21.19
N ASN A 170 8.61 12.16 -20.82
CA ASN A 170 10.00 12.31 -20.41
C ASN A 170 10.90 12.81 -21.55
N THR A 171 10.71 12.32 -22.77
CA THR A 171 11.45 12.81 -23.94
C THR A 171 11.13 14.28 -24.22
N GLN A 172 9.84 14.64 -24.15
CA GLN A 172 9.40 16.02 -24.36
C GLN A 172 9.90 16.96 -23.25
N ALA A 173 9.82 16.54 -21.98
CA ALA A 173 10.34 17.29 -20.84
C ALA A 173 11.84 17.53 -20.96
N THR A 174 12.61 16.49 -21.35
CA THR A 174 14.06 16.61 -21.57
C THR A 174 14.38 17.63 -22.67
N ASN A 175 13.61 17.63 -23.76
CA ASN A 175 13.78 18.61 -24.83
C ASN A 175 13.41 20.02 -24.36
N LEU A 176 12.31 20.18 -23.63
CA LEU A 176 11.91 21.47 -23.05
C LEU A 176 12.99 22.03 -22.12
N VAL A 177 13.60 21.21 -21.27
CA VAL A 177 14.70 21.63 -20.38
C VAL A 177 15.94 22.05 -21.18
N LYS A 178 16.31 21.30 -22.22
CA LYS A 178 17.42 21.67 -23.11
C LYS A 178 17.16 23.01 -23.81
N GLU A 179 15.93 23.19 -24.31
CA GLU A 179 15.52 24.42 -24.95
C GLU A 179 15.51 25.60 -23.98
N LEU A 180 14.98 25.41 -22.75
CA LEU A 180 15.01 26.38 -21.66
C LEU A 180 16.43 26.86 -21.39
N TYR A 181 17.40 25.97 -21.22
CA TYR A 181 18.80 26.36 -21.03
C TYR A 181 19.36 27.10 -22.25
N SER A 182 19.16 26.56 -23.44
CA SER A 182 19.69 27.15 -24.68
C SER A 182 19.13 28.57 -24.95
N THR A 183 17.84 28.78 -24.67
CA THR A 183 17.18 30.07 -24.87
C THR A 183 17.53 31.03 -23.74
N SER A 184 17.71 30.54 -22.51
CA SER A 184 18.22 31.35 -21.39
C SER A 184 19.64 31.86 -21.66
N GLU A 185 20.53 31.03 -22.22
CA GLU A 185 21.87 31.48 -22.63
C GLU A 185 21.83 32.60 -23.67
N LYS A 186 20.96 32.47 -24.69
CA LYS A 186 20.74 33.52 -25.69
C LYS A 186 20.23 34.80 -25.03
N LEU A 187 19.25 34.68 -24.15
CA LEU A 187 18.63 35.79 -23.43
C LEU A 187 19.65 36.51 -22.54
N PHE A 188 20.54 35.80 -21.85
CA PHE A 188 21.58 36.46 -21.04
C PHE A 188 22.55 37.31 -21.86
N ARG A 189 22.83 36.92 -23.11
CA ARG A 189 23.71 37.64 -24.05
C ARG A 189 23.01 38.75 -24.83
N GLU A 190 21.68 38.74 -24.88
CA GLU A 190 20.89 39.72 -25.65
C GLU A 190 20.83 41.06 -24.93
N GLU A 191 21.05 42.15 -25.65
CA GLU A 191 21.02 43.52 -25.11
C GLU A 191 19.68 44.21 -25.35
N ASP A 192 18.97 43.82 -26.41
CA ASP A 192 17.66 44.38 -26.72
C ASP A 192 16.59 43.84 -25.76
N ARG A 193 15.93 44.76 -25.04
CA ARG A 193 14.87 44.45 -24.09
C ARG A 193 13.72 43.67 -24.72
N SER A 194 13.22 44.12 -25.87
CA SER A 194 12.07 43.50 -26.52
C SER A 194 12.41 42.08 -26.96
N LYS A 195 13.63 41.85 -27.45
CA LYS A 195 14.12 40.50 -27.77
C LYS A 195 14.26 39.63 -26.52
N CYS A 196 14.79 40.15 -25.40
CA CYS A 196 14.86 39.40 -24.14
C CYS A 196 13.49 38.92 -23.68
N VAL A 197 12.49 39.82 -23.69
CA VAL A 197 11.11 39.49 -23.32
C VAL A 197 10.52 38.46 -24.28
N ASN A 198 10.70 38.63 -25.59
CA ASN A 198 10.19 37.69 -26.59
C ASN A 198 10.79 36.29 -26.46
N LEU A 199 12.09 36.17 -26.14
CA LEU A 199 12.75 34.87 -25.89
C LEU A 199 12.15 34.17 -24.65
N LEU A 200 11.81 34.93 -23.60
CA LEU A 200 11.16 34.36 -22.42
C LEU A 200 9.71 33.95 -22.70
N ILE A 201 8.98 34.73 -23.50
CA ILE A 201 7.64 34.36 -23.95
C ILE A 201 7.69 33.07 -24.79
N GLU A 202 8.68 32.89 -25.66
CA GLU A 202 8.86 31.66 -26.43
C GLU A 202 9.00 30.42 -25.52
N ILE A 203 9.83 30.52 -24.47
CA ILE A 203 9.98 29.46 -23.46
C ILE A 203 8.65 29.19 -22.76
N LEU A 204 7.96 30.24 -22.30
CA LEU A 204 6.68 30.13 -21.61
C LEU A 204 5.63 29.45 -22.49
N GLN A 205 5.56 29.80 -23.79
CA GLN A 205 4.65 29.19 -24.73
C GLN A 205 4.90 27.69 -24.87
N LYS A 206 6.17 27.30 -25.03
CA LYS A 206 6.56 25.88 -25.09
C LYS A 206 6.23 25.12 -23.81
N ALA A 207 6.39 25.76 -22.66
CA ALA A 207 6.04 25.16 -21.38
C ALA A 207 4.52 25.02 -21.21
N ILE A 208 3.71 25.99 -21.68
CA ILE A 208 2.24 25.88 -21.76
C ILE A 208 1.85 24.72 -22.68
N ASP A 209 2.46 24.62 -23.86
CA ASP A 209 2.19 23.56 -24.84
C ASP A 209 2.52 22.17 -24.27
N PHE A 210 3.62 22.06 -23.53
CA PHE A 210 3.98 20.85 -22.81
C PHE A 210 2.98 20.54 -21.69
N ALA A 211 2.59 21.52 -20.88
CA ALA A 211 1.57 21.33 -19.84
C ALA A 211 0.22 20.84 -20.42
N HIS A 212 -0.17 21.37 -21.59
CA HIS A 212 -1.36 20.89 -22.29
C HIS A 212 -1.20 19.46 -22.82
N THR A 213 -0.01 19.08 -23.29
CA THR A 213 0.29 17.69 -23.68
C THR A 213 0.18 16.75 -22.48
N VAL A 214 0.73 17.13 -21.33
CA VAL A 214 0.59 16.38 -20.06
C VAL A 214 -0.88 16.21 -19.72
N TRP A 215 -1.66 17.29 -19.78
CA TRP A 215 -3.08 17.26 -19.49
C TRP A 215 -3.85 16.30 -20.41
N LEU A 216 -3.68 16.41 -21.74
CA LEU A 216 -4.35 15.52 -22.69
C LEU A 216 -3.99 14.06 -22.46
N ALA A 217 -2.73 13.79 -22.10
CA ALA A 217 -2.28 12.43 -21.80
C ALA A 217 -2.94 11.86 -20.53
N LEU A 218 -3.28 12.71 -19.55
CA LEU A 218 -3.87 12.29 -18.28
C LEU A 218 -5.40 12.31 -18.27
N LYS A 219 -6.06 12.90 -19.27
CA LYS A 219 -7.50 13.16 -19.29
C LYS A 219 -8.37 11.94 -18.97
N ASP A 220 -8.01 10.77 -19.50
CA ASP A 220 -8.79 9.53 -19.34
C ASP A 220 -8.35 8.72 -18.12
N THR A 221 -7.55 9.31 -17.23
CA THR A 221 -7.07 8.62 -16.05
C THR A 221 -8.15 8.64 -14.95
N PRO A 222 -8.54 7.47 -14.40
CA PRO A 222 -9.59 7.37 -13.37
C PRO A 222 -9.24 8.00 -12.01
N LEU A 223 -8.07 8.64 -11.90
CA LEU A 223 -7.61 9.33 -10.69
C LEU A 223 -8.18 10.74 -10.55
N PHE A 224 -8.65 11.31 -11.65
CA PHE A 224 -9.20 12.66 -11.70
C PHE A 224 -10.69 12.56 -11.98
N THR A 225 -11.50 13.10 -11.07
CA THR A 225 -12.97 13.10 -11.14
C THR A 225 -13.53 14.27 -11.93
N LYS A 226 -12.67 15.23 -12.28
CA LYS A 226 -12.98 16.38 -13.11
C LYS A 226 -11.80 16.65 -14.05
N ASP A 227 -11.94 17.63 -14.92
CA ASP A 227 -10.88 17.96 -15.85
C ASP A 227 -9.64 18.48 -15.09
N LEU A 228 -8.43 18.10 -15.51
CA LEU A 228 -7.22 18.33 -14.71
C LEU A 228 -6.96 19.84 -14.50
N VAL A 229 -7.38 20.63 -15.47
CA VAL A 229 -7.39 22.10 -15.47
C VAL A 229 -8.40 22.74 -14.53
N GLU A 230 -9.43 22.01 -14.10
CA GLU A 230 -10.39 22.48 -13.12
C GLU A 230 -9.90 22.24 -11.68
N TYR A 231 -8.80 21.51 -11.50
CA TYR A 231 -8.18 21.33 -10.19
C TYR A 231 -7.37 22.55 -9.79
N THR A 232 -7.71 23.07 -8.62
CA THR A 232 -6.83 23.97 -7.88
C THR A 232 -5.63 23.21 -7.35
N ILE A 233 -4.52 23.92 -7.09
CA ILE A 233 -3.32 23.33 -6.46
C ILE A 233 -3.68 22.69 -5.12
N ASP A 234 -4.58 23.31 -4.34
CA ASP A 234 -5.03 22.77 -3.07
C ASP A 234 -5.74 21.42 -3.23
N GLU A 235 -6.54 21.24 -4.28
CA GLU A 235 -7.17 19.96 -4.56
C GLU A 235 -6.14 18.91 -5.05
N ILE A 236 -5.13 19.30 -5.83
CA ILE A 236 -4.02 18.41 -6.21
C ILE A 236 -3.23 17.98 -4.96
N ASN A 237 -2.98 18.90 -4.03
CA ASN A 237 -2.35 18.62 -2.74
C ASN A 237 -3.19 17.64 -1.91
N GLN A 238 -4.52 17.83 -1.85
CA GLN A 238 -5.41 16.91 -1.14
C GLN A 238 -5.38 15.49 -1.75
N ILE A 239 -5.31 15.38 -3.08
CA ILE A 239 -5.13 14.08 -3.75
C ILE A 239 -3.79 13.46 -3.35
N ALA A 240 -2.69 14.23 -3.38
CA ALA A 240 -1.37 13.74 -3.00
C ALA A 240 -1.33 13.27 -1.53
N GLU A 241 -1.93 14.03 -0.61
CA GLU A 241 -2.07 13.64 0.80
C GLU A 241 -2.88 12.36 0.96
N ARG A 242 -3.94 12.20 0.15
CA ARG A 242 -4.76 10.99 0.16
C ARG A 242 -3.96 9.76 -0.26
N PHE A 243 -3.13 9.87 -1.30
CA PHE A 243 -2.20 8.82 -1.68
C PHE A 243 -1.20 8.49 -0.56
N SER A 244 -0.60 9.52 0.06
CA SER A 244 0.29 9.31 1.21
C SER A 244 -0.41 8.60 2.38
N GLN A 245 -1.70 8.89 2.62
CA GLN A 245 -2.48 8.19 3.63
C GLN A 245 -2.73 6.73 3.25
N ILE A 246 -3.15 6.46 2.00
CA ILE A 246 -3.33 5.10 1.46
C ILE A 246 -2.04 4.28 1.61
N LYS A 247 -0.87 4.87 1.34
CA LYS A 247 0.44 4.22 1.55
C LYS A 247 0.64 3.78 2.99
N ARG A 248 0.35 4.65 3.96
CA ARG A 248 0.51 4.35 5.39
C ARG A 248 -0.44 3.22 5.80
N ASP A 249 -1.69 3.30 5.36
CA ASP A 249 -2.72 2.33 5.66
C ASP A 249 -2.39 0.94 5.10
N ILE A 250 -1.91 0.86 3.87
CA ILE A 250 -1.52 -0.42 3.25
C ILE A 250 -0.32 -1.05 3.98
N ASN A 251 0.64 -0.24 4.42
CA ASN A 251 1.71 -0.72 5.28
C ASN A 251 1.20 -1.25 6.63
N ILE A 252 0.18 -0.60 7.21
CA ILE A 252 -0.48 -1.08 8.43
C ILE A 252 -1.17 -2.43 8.16
N ILE A 253 -1.95 -2.54 7.08
CA ILE A 253 -2.63 -3.79 6.68
C ILE A 253 -1.63 -4.94 6.62
N VAL A 254 -0.50 -4.72 5.96
CA VAL A 254 0.55 -5.72 5.77
C VAL A 254 1.17 -6.15 7.10
N LYS A 255 1.67 -5.20 7.89
CA LYS A 255 2.31 -5.50 9.19
C LYS A 255 1.34 -6.16 10.16
N CYS A 256 0.10 -5.67 10.22
CA CYS A 256 -0.90 -6.23 11.12
C CYS A 256 -1.34 -7.62 10.65
N ARG A 257 -1.43 -7.90 9.34
CA ARG A 257 -1.72 -9.26 8.85
C ARG A 257 -0.66 -10.28 9.24
N GLU A 258 0.62 -9.94 9.18
CA GLU A 258 1.69 -10.80 9.70
C GLU A 258 1.51 -11.06 11.20
N LYS A 259 1.22 -10.01 11.98
CA LYS A 259 1.00 -10.12 13.42
C LYS A 259 -0.25 -10.92 13.79
N ILE A 260 -1.35 -10.78 13.04
CA ILE A 260 -2.57 -11.57 13.23
C ILE A 260 -2.21 -13.06 13.17
N TYR A 261 -1.46 -13.44 12.15
CA TYR A 261 -1.04 -14.83 11.93
C TYR A 261 -0.07 -15.31 13.01
N GLU A 262 0.99 -14.55 13.28
CA GLU A 262 2.01 -14.88 14.28
C GLU A 262 1.37 -15.16 15.64
N HIS A 263 0.53 -14.24 16.10
CA HIS A 263 -0.16 -14.35 17.38
C HIS A 263 -1.25 -15.42 17.37
N ALA A 264 -1.94 -15.65 16.24
CA ALA A 264 -2.89 -16.75 16.13
C ALA A 264 -2.19 -18.11 16.28
N ILE A 265 -1.05 -18.34 15.62
CA ILE A 265 -0.29 -19.58 15.77
C ILE A 265 0.23 -19.73 17.19
N ASN A 266 0.85 -18.69 17.75
CA ASN A 266 1.39 -18.74 19.11
C ASN A 266 0.31 -19.08 20.15
N CYS A 267 -0.90 -18.55 19.97
CA CYS A 267 -2.04 -18.84 20.82
C CYS A 267 -2.29 -20.35 20.98
N PHE A 268 -2.16 -21.12 19.90
CA PHE A 268 -2.36 -22.57 19.92
C PHE A 268 -1.10 -23.34 20.28
N MET A 269 0.05 -22.92 19.76
CA MET A 269 1.33 -23.58 20.00
C MET A 269 1.73 -23.54 21.46
N VAL A 270 1.45 -22.45 22.19
CA VAL A 270 1.74 -22.37 23.63
C VAL A 270 0.97 -23.45 24.42
N ILE A 271 -0.30 -23.68 24.09
CA ILE A 271 -1.10 -24.75 24.72
C ILE A 271 -0.56 -26.12 24.33
N LEU A 272 -0.27 -26.35 23.05
CA LEU A 272 0.20 -27.65 22.59
C LEU A 272 1.58 -28.02 23.18
N LYS A 273 2.50 -27.05 23.25
CA LYS A 273 3.81 -27.20 23.91
C LYS A 273 3.66 -27.57 25.38
N ALA A 274 2.71 -26.94 26.08
CA ALA A 274 2.43 -27.28 27.47
C ALA A 274 1.85 -28.68 27.63
N LEU A 275 0.93 -29.11 26.75
CA LEU A 275 0.36 -30.46 26.77
C LEU A 275 1.42 -31.55 26.62
N TRP A 276 2.39 -31.37 25.73
CA TRP A 276 3.42 -32.36 25.42
C TRP A 276 4.74 -32.16 26.17
N SER A 277 4.86 -31.06 26.92
CA SER A 277 6.09 -30.65 27.63
C SER A 277 7.34 -30.63 26.74
N SER A 278 7.16 -30.47 25.42
CA SER A 278 8.22 -30.53 24.42
C SER A 278 7.77 -29.82 23.14
N GLU A 279 8.55 -28.84 22.71
CA GLU A 279 8.34 -28.12 21.45
C GLU A 279 8.43 -29.06 20.25
N LYS A 280 9.47 -29.91 20.22
CA LYS A 280 9.66 -30.88 19.13
C LYS A 280 8.45 -31.81 18.97
N ILE A 281 7.90 -32.32 20.07
CA ILE A 281 6.73 -33.23 20.01
C ILE A 281 5.48 -32.45 19.59
N ALA A 282 5.29 -31.22 20.09
CA ALA A 282 4.19 -30.36 19.66
C ALA A 282 4.24 -30.09 18.14
N ASP A 283 5.41 -29.79 17.60
CA ASP A 283 5.61 -29.56 16.16
C ASP A 283 5.34 -30.82 15.33
N GLU A 284 5.83 -31.98 15.77
CA GLU A 284 5.54 -33.28 15.15
C GLU A 284 4.02 -33.57 15.10
N LYS A 285 3.28 -33.20 16.15
CA LYS A 285 1.83 -33.38 16.22
C LYS A 285 1.09 -32.45 15.26
N VAL A 286 1.49 -31.18 15.16
CA VAL A 286 0.92 -30.25 14.16
C VAL A 286 1.21 -30.75 12.75
N PHE A 287 2.45 -31.17 12.49
CA PHE A 287 2.85 -31.68 11.19
C PHE A 287 2.03 -32.91 10.78
N LYS A 288 1.80 -33.85 11.72
CA LYS A 288 0.94 -35.02 11.46
C LYS A 288 -0.50 -34.62 11.11
N ILE A 289 -1.09 -33.68 11.85
CA ILE A 289 -2.44 -33.15 11.56
C ILE A 289 -2.49 -32.47 10.20
N MET A 290 -1.45 -31.73 9.81
CA MET A 290 -1.32 -31.17 8.47
C MET A 290 -1.23 -32.25 7.41
N GLN A 291 -0.41 -33.29 7.59
CA GLN A 291 -0.33 -34.42 6.65
C GLN A 291 -1.68 -35.12 6.48
N MET A 292 -2.42 -35.35 7.58
CA MET A 292 -3.76 -35.96 7.53
C MET A 292 -4.76 -35.12 6.73
N PHE A 293 -4.66 -33.79 6.81
CA PHE A 293 -5.46 -32.91 5.97
C PHE A 293 -5.16 -33.09 4.48
N PHE A 294 -3.88 -33.20 4.11
CA PHE A 294 -3.46 -33.37 2.73
C PHE A 294 -3.80 -34.74 2.15
N GLN A 295 -3.90 -35.76 2.99
CA GLN A 295 -4.15 -37.14 2.57
C GLN A 295 -5.63 -37.51 2.51
N THR A 296 -6.53 -36.73 3.14
CA THR A 296 -7.97 -37.07 3.22
C THR A 296 -8.79 -36.34 2.15
N GLU A 297 -9.47 -37.09 1.28
CA GLU A 297 -10.35 -36.53 0.22
C GLU A 297 -11.42 -35.57 0.78
N ASN A 298 -11.88 -35.83 2.00
CA ASN A 298 -12.89 -35.01 2.71
C ASN A 298 -12.28 -33.95 3.66
N HIS A 299 -10.96 -33.84 3.74
CA HIS A 299 -10.25 -32.84 4.56
C HIS A 299 -10.67 -32.84 6.04
N HIS A 300 -11.18 -33.98 6.53
CA HIS A 300 -11.66 -34.16 7.89
C HIS A 300 -10.50 -34.64 8.74
N VAL A 301 -10.05 -33.79 9.67
CA VAL A 301 -8.88 -34.06 10.51
C VAL A 301 -9.34 -34.29 11.95
N ASP A 302 -8.88 -35.41 12.53
CA ASP A 302 -9.12 -35.70 13.95
C ASP A 302 -8.09 -34.94 14.81
N VAL A 303 -8.48 -33.76 15.28
CA VAL A 303 -7.67 -32.92 16.17
C VAL A 303 -7.58 -33.48 17.60
N SER A 304 -8.27 -34.56 17.94
CA SER A 304 -8.17 -35.18 19.28
C SER A 304 -6.78 -35.79 19.52
N GLU A 305 -6.07 -36.16 18.46
CA GLU A 305 -4.69 -36.66 18.54
C GLU A 305 -3.68 -35.63 19.06
N LEU A 306 -4.02 -34.35 19.04
CA LEU A 306 -3.23 -33.27 19.61
C LEU A 306 -3.21 -33.31 21.14
N ILE A 307 -4.14 -34.04 21.77
CA ILE A 307 -4.33 -34.05 23.22
C ILE A 307 -3.79 -35.37 23.80
N PRO A 308 -2.74 -35.32 24.64
CA PRO A 308 -2.22 -36.53 25.27
C PRO A 308 -3.23 -37.17 26.21
N LEU A 309 -3.07 -38.47 26.47
CA LEU A 309 -3.91 -39.21 27.42
C LEU A 309 -3.82 -38.64 28.85
N LYS A 310 -2.64 -38.14 29.25
CA LYS A 310 -2.40 -37.49 30.53
C LYS A 310 -2.16 -36.00 30.30
N ILE A 311 -3.02 -35.16 30.87
CA ILE A 311 -3.00 -33.70 30.71
C ILE A 311 -2.20 -33.08 31.86
N PRO A 312 -1.12 -32.33 31.58
CA PRO A 312 -0.37 -31.62 32.61
C PRO A 312 -1.11 -30.33 33.02
N PHE A 313 -2.11 -30.45 33.90
CA PHE A 313 -2.99 -29.32 34.26
C PHE A 313 -2.27 -28.05 34.73
N LYS A 314 -1.15 -28.17 35.46
CA LYS A 314 -0.39 -27.02 35.95
C LYS A 314 0.27 -26.24 34.82
N ASP A 315 0.88 -26.93 33.87
CA ASP A 315 1.53 -26.30 32.72
C ASP A 315 0.48 -25.77 31.74
N LEU A 316 -0.61 -26.55 31.56
CA LEU A 316 -1.77 -26.12 30.78
C LEU A 316 -2.37 -24.83 31.32
N ALA A 317 -2.46 -24.68 32.64
CA ALA A 317 -2.98 -23.48 33.27
C ALA A 317 -2.20 -22.23 32.83
N PHE A 318 -0.88 -22.26 33.05
CA PHE A 318 -0.01 -21.16 32.63
C PHE A 318 -0.10 -20.88 31.11
N ALA A 319 -0.16 -21.95 30.31
CA ALA A 319 -0.27 -21.84 28.87
C ALA A 319 -1.58 -21.24 28.39
N VAL A 320 -2.71 -21.52 29.04
CA VAL A 320 -4.01 -20.91 28.71
C VAL A 320 -3.99 -19.40 28.98
N ALA A 321 -3.34 -18.94 30.06
CA ALA A 321 -3.18 -17.52 30.33
C ALA A 321 -2.33 -16.80 29.28
N LEU A 322 -1.19 -17.40 28.89
CA LEU A 322 -0.35 -16.88 27.80
C LEU A 322 -1.05 -16.91 26.45
N SER A 323 -1.77 -18.00 26.15
CA SER A 323 -2.59 -18.17 24.95
C SER A 323 -3.63 -17.05 24.85
N ARG A 324 -4.30 -16.69 25.94
CA ARG A 324 -5.23 -15.55 25.96
C ARG A 324 -4.56 -14.22 25.62
N LYS A 325 -3.34 -13.98 26.10
CA LYS A 325 -2.57 -12.77 25.73
C LYS A 325 -2.26 -12.74 24.24
N GLU A 326 -1.81 -13.85 23.66
CA GLU A 326 -1.59 -13.97 22.21
C GLU A 326 -2.89 -13.77 21.42
N PHE A 327 -4.01 -14.31 21.90
CA PHE A 327 -5.33 -14.09 21.31
C PHE A 327 -5.71 -12.60 21.29
N ASP A 328 -5.52 -11.88 22.40
CA ASP A 328 -5.83 -10.45 22.51
C ASP A 328 -4.94 -9.60 21.58
N LEU A 329 -3.67 -9.99 21.40
CA LEU A 329 -2.76 -9.35 20.43
C LEU A 329 -3.23 -9.60 18.99
N SER A 330 -3.61 -10.83 18.65
CA SER A 330 -4.18 -11.18 17.33
C SER A 330 -5.44 -10.36 17.05
N LYS A 331 -6.35 -10.26 18.04
CA LYS A 331 -7.59 -9.47 17.94
C LYS A 331 -7.32 -7.98 17.75
N THR A 332 -6.35 -7.43 18.47
CA THR A 332 -5.94 -6.02 18.32
C THR A 332 -5.41 -5.75 16.91
N ALA A 333 -4.59 -6.65 16.37
CA ALA A 333 -4.09 -6.55 15.01
C ALA A 333 -5.22 -6.70 13.97
N THR A 334 -6.18 -7.61 14.18
CA THR A 334 -7.39 -7.75 13.34
C THR A 334 -8.20 -6.46 13.29
N LYS A 335 -8.49 -5.87 14.45
CA LYS A 335 -9.20 -4.59 14.53
C LYS A 335 -8.46 -3.50 13.75
N ARG A 336 -7.13 -3.44 13.91
CA ARG A 336 -6.32 -2.44 13.22
C ARG A 336 -6.35 -2.58 11.70
N VAL A 337 -6.41 -3.80 11.16
CA VAL A 337 -6.60 -4.01 9.72
C VAL A 337 -7.98 -3.53 9.29
N MET A 338 -9.04 -3.89 10.01
CA MET A 338 -10.41 -3.50 9.68
C MET A 338 -10.62 -1.98 9.68
N GLU A 339 -9.93 -1.24 10.54
CA GLU A 339 -9.98 0.24 10.59
C GLU A 339 -9.46 0.90 9.31
N VAL A 340 -8.57 0.24 8.56
CA VAL A 340 -7.87 0.85 7.40
C VAL A 340 -8.04 0.09 6.09
N ILE A 341 -8.79 -1.03 6.08
CA ILE A 341 -8.94 -1.91 4.92
C ILE A 341 -9.57 -1.22 3.71
N GLU A 342 -10.40 -0.20 3.94
CA GLU A 342 -11.03 0.60 2.88
C GLU A 342 -9.99 1.39 2.05
N SER A 343 -8.82 1.71 2.60
CA SER A 343 -7.73 2.31 1.81
C SER A 343 -7.19 1.37 0.74
N LEU A 344 -7.28 0.05 0.95
CA LEU A 344 -6.94 -0.94 -0.09
C LEU A 344 -8.02 -1.02 -1.17
N HIS A 345 -9.29 -0.88 -0.81
CA HIS A 345 -10.40 -0.83 -1.78
C HIS A 345 -10.29 0.41 -2.67
N LEU A 346 -10.09 1.59 -2.06
CA LEU A 346 -9.87 2.83 -2.81
C LEU A 346 -8.67 2.73 -3.74
N ALA A 347 -7.55 2.14 -3.27
CA ALA A 347 -6.40 1.89 -4.12
C ALA A 347 -6.78 0.98 -5.31
N ALA A 348 -7.57 -0.08 -5.08
CA ALA A 348 -8.02 -0.99 -6.13
C ALA A 348 -8.89 -0.29 -7.18
N GLU A 349 -9.82 0.57 -6.77
CA GLU A 349 -10.70 1.34 -7.65
C GLU A 349 -9.89 2.33 -8.52
N TRP A 350 -9.02 3.12 -7.88
CA TRP A 350 -8.16 4.10 -8.54
C TRP A 350 -7.21 3.47 -9.55
N LEU A 351 -6.73 2.27 -9.22
CA LEU A 351 -5.87 1.47 -10.07
C LEU A 351 -6.63 0.68 -11.14
N GLN A 352 -7.95 0.53 -10.99
CA GLN A 352 -8.73 -0.48 -11.70
C GLN A 352 -8.05 -1.86 -11.65
N SER A 353 -7.50 -2.22 -10.50
CA SER A 353 -6.74 -3.47 -10.33
C SER A 353 -7.66 -4.60 -9.88
N PRO A 354 -7.89 -5.63 -10.73
CA PRO A 354 -8.68 -6.80 -10.32
C PRO A 354 -7.98 -7.58 -9.20
N VAL A 355 -6.64 -7.59 -9.18
CA VAL A 355 -5.84 -8.28 -8.16
C VAL A 355 -6.01 -7.63 -6.79
N LEU A 356 -5.97 -6.29 -6.71
CA LEU A 356 -6.17 -5.59 -5.44
C LEU A 356 -7.62 -5.67 -4.97
N GLN A 357 -8.58 -5.68 -5.90
CA GLN A 357 -9.99 -5.89 -5.57
C GLN A 357 -10.21 -7.28 -4.95
N LEU A 358 -9.69 -8.32 -5.60
CA LEU A 358 -9.74 -9.69 -5.07
C LEU A 358 -9.03 -9.80 -3.71
N LEU A 359 -7.90 -9.11 -3.54
CA LEU A 359 -7.18 -9.09 -2.28
C LEU A 359 -8.00 -8.42 -1.17
N TYR A 360 -8.61 -7.27 -1.45
CA TYR A 360 -9.51 -6.56 -0.52
C TYR A 360 -10.66 -7.47 -0.09
N GLU A 361 -11.40 -8.04 -1.05
CA GLU A 361 -12.54 -8.91 -0.79
C GLU A 361 -12.13 -10.16 0.02
N SER A 362 -11.00 -10.78 -0.34
CA SER A 362 -10.45 -11.95 0.34
C SER A 362 -10.05 -11.63 1.78
N ILE A 363 -9.33 -10.52 2.01
CA ILE A 363 -8.95 -10.10 3.37
C ILE A 363 -10.19 -9.82 4.20
N ARG A 364 -11.11 -8.98 3.69
CA ARG A 364 -12.32 -8.59 4.40
C ARG A 364 -13.16 -9.80 4.81
N LYS A 365 -13.46 -10.69 3.86
CA LYS A 365 -14.22 -11.92 4.12
C LYS A 365 -13.55 -12.83 5.15
N ARG A 366 -12.22 -12.98 5.11
CA ARG A 366 -11.48 -13.80 6.08
C ARG A 366 -11.53 -13.19 7.48
N LEU A 367 -11.41 -11.87 7.60
CA LEU A 367 -11.48 -11.18 8.89
C LEU A 367 -12.89 -11.25 9.50
N GLU A 368 -13.94 -11.06 8.69
CA GLU A 368 -15.34 -11.23 9.14
C GLU A 368 -15.64 -12.66 9.63
N LEU A 369 -15.08 -13.68 8.96
CA LEU A 369 -15.18 -15.07 9.42
C LEU A 369 -14.37 -15.31 10.69
N LYS A 370 -13.17 -14.71 10.79
CA LYS A 370 -12.32 -14.80 11.97
C LYS A 370 -13.01 -14.22 13.21
N GLU A 371 -13.68 -13.07 13.11
CA GLU A 371 -14.39 -12.46 14.25
C GLU A 371 -15.40 -13.43 14.89
N LYS A 372 -16.15 -14.18 14.06
CA LYS A 372 -17.10 -15.21 14.53
C LYS A 372 -16.40 -16.37 15.24
N LEU A 373 -15.20 -16.74 14.79
CA LEU A 373 -14.39 -17.80 15.40
C LEU A 373 -13.71 -17.31 16.69
N ASP A 374 -13.26 -16.05 16.72
CA ASP A 374 -12.66 -15.40 17.87
C ASP A 374 -13.62 -15.37 19.07
N GLU A 375 -14.91 -15.10 18.85
CA GLU A 375 -15.92 -15.16 19.91
C GLU A 375 -16.04 -16.56 20.54
N LYS A 376 -16.02 -17.61 19.70
CA LYS A 376 -16.08 -19.00 20.18
C LYS A 376 -14.81 -19.37 20.93
N MET A 377 -13.66 -18.96 20.39
CA MET A 377 -12.35 -19.21 20.97
C MET A 377 -12.21 -18.54 22.35
N LEU A 378 -12.60 -17.27 22.47
CA LEU A 378 -12.59 -16.55 23.74
C LEU A 378 -13.46 -17.25 24.79
N LYS A 379 -14.67 -17.68 24.41
CA LYS A 379 -15.57 -18.44 25.32
C LYS A 379 -14.91 -19.71 25.83
N ILE A 380 -14.17 -20.44 24.99
CA ILE A 380 -13.48 -21.67 25.38
C ILE A 380 -12.28 -21.37 26.28
N LEU A 381 -11.46 -20.37 25.94
CA LEU A 381 -10.32 -19.97 26.76
C LEU A 381 -10.77 -19.52 28.15
N LEU A 382 -11.84 -18.75 28.26
CA LEU A 382 -12.41 -18.33 29.56
C LEU A 382 -12.90 -19.52 30.39
N LYS A 383 -13.59 -20.48 29.77
CA LYS A 383 -14.03 -21.71 30.44
C LYS A 383 -12.84 -22.56 30.91
N LEU A 384 -11.79 -22.66 30.11
CA LEU A 384 -10.56 -23.35 30.49
C LEU A 384 -9.89 -22.65 31.69
N GLN A 385 -9.83 -21.32 31.71
CA GLN A 385 -9.30 -20.56 32.86
C GLN A 385 -10.12 -20.81 34.13
N GLU A 386 -11.45 -20.78 34.03
CA GLU A 386 -12.36 -21.04 35.15
C GLU A 386 -12.14 -22.45 35.75
N ILE A 387 -12.10 -23.47 34.90
CA ILE A 387 -11.92 -24.88 35.30
C ILE A 387 -10.52 -25.11 35.90
N LEU A 388 -9.50 -24.46 35.35
CA LEU A 388 -8.12 -24.55 35.82
C LEU A 388 -7.82 -23.63 37.02
N LYS A 389 -8.79 -22.82 37.46
CA LYS A 389 -8.73 -21.88 38.58
C LYS A 389 -7.66 -20.79 38.42
N ILE A 390 -7.69 -20.09 37.30
CA ILE A 390 -6.74 -19.04 36.91
C ILE A 390 -7.46 -17.71 36.73
#